data_AF-A0A6A6DMI7-F1
#
_entry.id   AF-A0A6A6DMI7-F1
#
_cell.length_a   1.000
_cell.length_b   1.000
_cell.length_c   1.000
_cell.angle_alpha   90.00
_cell.angle_beta   90.00
_cell.angle_gamma   90.00
#
_symmetry.space_group_name_H-M   'P 1'
#
loop_
_entity.id
_entity.type
_entity.pdbx_description
1 polymer ?
#
loop_
_entity_poly.entity_id
_entity_poly.type
_entity_poly.pdbx_seq_one_letter_code
_entity_poly.pdbx_strand_id
1 'polypeptide(L)'
;MASGYKYFPTFFEQGILEKDPRIKSATIYRTGKRHLAVIIDLVNPPPPSYFENRDKVLKSTTTSLSTTTDAAADAPDPIVYEIWPVVQTVNDQVMKPSQILKRAVIVADPKRPPLRTGNGVAQKKLTEKLYQEELDWAFRT
;
A
#
# COMPACT_ATOMS: atom_id res chain seq x y z
N MET A 1 21.83 -23.23 1.89
CA MET A 1 21.18 -22.71 0.67
C MET A 1 20.52 -21.37 1.00
N ALA A 2 21.15 -20.26 0.66
CA ALA A 2 20.65 -18.91 0.96
C ALA A 2 20.19 -18.24 -0.34
N SER A 3 18.90 -18.25 -0.66
CA SER A 3 18.36 -17.38 -1.70
C SER A 3 18.21 -15.96 -1.15
N GLY A 4 19.36 -15.33 -0.89
CA GLY A 4 19.48 -13.96 -0.40
C GLY A 4 19.38 -12.96 -1.56
N TYR A 5 18.23 -12.90 -2.25
CA TYR A 5 17.94 -11.75 -3.09
C TYR A 5 17.81 -10.54 -2.16
N LYS A 6 18.90 -9.79 -2.02
CA LYS A 6 18.95 -8.50 -1.34
C LYS A 6 18.18 -7.51 -2.21
N TYR A 7 16.87 -7.51 -2.02
CA TYR A 7 15.94 -6.61 -2.69
C TYR A 7 16.31 -5.19 -2.29
N PHE A 8 16.78 -4.39 -3.25
CA PHE A 8 17.00 -2.97 -3.05
C PHE A 8 15.63 -2.28 -3.17
N PRO A 9 15.09 -1.69 -2.08
CA PRO A 9 13.80 -0.99 -2.13
C PRO A 9 13.77 0.10 -3.20
N THR A 10 14.94 0.64 -3.55
CA THR A 10 15.11 1.68 -4.56
C THR A 10 14.53 1.33 -5.92
N PHE A 11 14.69 0.11 -6.47
CA PHE A 11 14.26 -0.11 -7.87
C PHE A 11 12.75 0.01 -8.05
N PHE A 12 11.95 -0.56 -7.14
CA PHE A 12 10.50 -0.48 -7.25
C PHE A 12 9.96 0.88 -6.86
N GLU A 13 10.45 1.42 -5.75
CA GLU A 13 10.01 2.71 -5.26
C GLU A 13 10.31 3.77 -6.34
N GLN A 14 11.52 3.72 -6.92
CA GLN A 14 11.92 4.57 -8.03
C GLN A 14 11.11 4.28 -9.31
N GLY A 15 10.90 3.01 -9.67
CA GLY A 15 10.12 2.64 -10.86
C GLY A 15 8.67 3.10 -10.80
N ILE A 16 8.07 3.14 -9.61
CA ILE A 16 6.73 3.71 -9.39
C ILE A 16 6.79 5.24 -9.49
N LEU A 17 7.77 5.88 -8.84
CA LEU A 17 7.93 7.33 -8.82
C LEU A 17 8.23 7.93 -10.21
N GLU A 18 9.06 7.27 -11.00
CA GLU A 18 9.43 7.74 -12.35
C GLU A 18 8.27 7.65 -13.36
N LYS A 19 7.32 6.75 -13.12
CA LYS A 19 6.21 6.50 -14.03
C LYS A 19 4.99 7.38 -13.79
N ASP A 20 4.82 7.90 -12.58
CA ASP A 20 3.67 8.75 -12.25
C ASP A 20 4.07 9.96 -11.39
N PRO A 21 4.02 11.19 -11.95
CA PRO A 21 4.36 12.41 -11.22
C PRO A 21 3.37 12.76 -10.10
N ARG A 22 2.19 12.11 -10.05
CA ARG A 22 1.22 12.28 -8.96
C ARG A 22 1.71 11.61 -7.67
N ILE A 23 2.65 10.67 -7.77
CA ILE A 23 3.18 9.92 -6.63
C ILE A 23 4.36 10.70 -6.05
N LYS A 24 4.21 11.15 -4.81
CA LYS A 24 5.22 11.88 -4.06
C LYS A 24 6.24 10.95 -3.41
N SER A 25 5.78 9.82 -2.88
CA SER A 25 6.66 8.77 -2.37
C SER A 25 5.95 7.43 -2.42
N ALA A 26 6.65 6.37 -2.79
CA ALA A 26 6.18 4.99 -2.66
C ALA A 26 7.11 4.28 -1.67
N THR A 27 6.55 3.63 -0.65
CA THR A 27 7.34 2.87 0.33
C THR A 27 6.86 1.43 0.36
N ILE A 28 7.77 0.49 0.07
CA ILE A 28 7.44 -0.93 0.06
C ILE A 28 7.67 -1.54 1.44
N TYR A 29 6.69 -2.36 1.82
CA TYR A 29 6.67 -3.16 3.03
C TYR A 29 6.58 -4.63 2.65
N ARG A 30 7.31 -5.44 3.40
CA ARG A 30 7.32 -6.89 3.28
C ARG A 30 7.15 -7.47 4.67
N THR A 31 6.10 -8.27 4.85
CA THR A 31 6.03 -9.17 5.98
C THR A 31 6.69 -10.51 5.61
N GLY A 32 7.00 -11.38 6.58
CA GLY A 32 7.61 -12.70 6.32
C GLY A 32 6.78 -13.62 5.41
N LYS A 33 5.55 -13.22 5.06
CA LYS A 33 4.66 -13.83 4.08
C LYS A 33 5.07 -13.48 2.64
N ARG A 34 4.52 -14.21 1.66
CA ARG A 34 4.95 -14.23 0.25
C ARG A 34 4.52 -13.02 -0.62
N HIS A 35 4.00 -11.95 -0.04
CA HIS A 35 3.45 -10.82 -0.81
C HIS A 35 3.98 -9.48 -0.31
N LEU A 36 4.08 -8.50 -1.21
CA LEU A 36 4.49 -7.13 -0.91
C LEU A 36 3.28 -6.21 -0.77
N ALA A 37 3.43 -5.21 0.10
CA ALA A 37 2.52 -4.08 0.21
C ALA A 37 3.27 -2.79 -0.11
N VAL A 38 2.54 -1.79 -0.60
CA VAL A 38 3.10 -0.46 -0.89
C VAL A 38 2.21 0.61 -0.28
N ILE A 39 2.84 1.56 0.42
CA ILE A 39 2.20 2.79 0.88
C ILE A 39 2.60 3.91 -0.09
N ILE A 40 1.61 4.58 -0.66
CA ILE A 40 1.76 5.63 -1.67
C ILE A 40 1.31 6.96 -1.08
N ASP A 41 2.25 7.90 -0.93
CA ASP A 41 1.98 9.32 -0.65
C ASP A 41 1.78 10.03 -1.99
N LEU A 42 0.66 10.73 -2.15
CA LEU A 42 0.34 11.48 -3.37
C LEU A 42 0.72 12.95 -3.20
N VAL A 43 1.12 13.59 -4.30
CA VAL A 43 1.37 15.05 -4.33
C VAL A 43 0.08 15.80 -4.04
N ASN A 44 -1.02 15.37 -4.67
CA ASN A 44 -2.37 15.87 -4.43
C ASN A 44 -3.17 14.75 -3.77
N PRO A 45 -3.26 14.72 -2.42
CA PRO A 45 -3.99 13.69 -1.72
C PRO A 45 -5.50 13.85 -1.99
N PRO A 46 -6.26 12.74 -1.95
CA PRO A 46 -7.70 12.81 -2.07
C PRO A 46 -8.37 13.55 -0.91
N PRO A 47 -9.62 13.99 -1.10
CA PRO A 47 -10.36 14.68 -0.05
C PRO A 47 -10.50 13.80 1.21
N PRO A 48 -10.59 14.39 2.41
CA PRO A 48 -10.70 13.64 3.67
C PRO A 48 -11.84 12.59 3.69
N SER A 49 -12.93 12.85 2.96
CA SER A 49 -14.07 11.94 2.82
C SER A 49 -13.69 10.57 2.22
N TYR A 50 -12.66 10.51 1.38
CA TYR A 50 -12.14 9.25 0.84
C TYR A 50 -11.60 8.35 1.97
N PHE A 51 -10.82 8.91 2.89
CA PHE A 51 -10.20 8.15 3.98
C PHE A 51 -11.23 7.70 5.02
N GLU A 52 -12.25 8.53 5.30
CA GLU A 52 -13.34 8.17 6.22
C GLU A 52 -14.14 6.95 5.72
N ASN A 53 -14.37 6.85 4.42
CA ASN A 53 -15.04 5.70 3.82
C ASN A 53 -14.19 4.44 3.88
N ARG A 54 -12.87 4.58 3.66
CA ARG A 54 -11.92 3.46 3.74
C ARG A 54 -11.77 2.94 5.17
N ASP A 55 -11.67 3.83 6.16
CA ASP A 55 -11.60 3.46 7.58
C ASP A 55 -12.86 2.72 8.03
N LYS A 56 -14.04 3.14 7.54
CA LYS A 56 -15.30 2.41 7.81
C LYS A 56 -15.25 0.99 7.26
N VAL A 57 -14.81 0.79 6.02
CA VAL A 57 -14.68 -0.56 5.42
C VAL A 57 -13.69 -1.44 6.21
N LEU A 58 -12.54 -0.88 6.60
CA LEU A 58 -11.52 -1.61 7.39
C LEU A 58 -12.07 -2.04 8.77
N LYS A 59 -12.79 -1.14 9.44
CA LYS A 59 -13.40 -1.38 10.77
C LYS A 59 -14.59 -2.34 10.70
N SER A 60 -15.47 -2.20 9.72
CA SER A 60 -16.60 -3.11 9.49
C SER A 60 -16.15 -4.55 9.24
N THR A 61 -15.03 -4.74 8.54
CA THR A 61 -14.43 -6.08 8.30
C THR A 61 -13.84 -6.71 9.56
N THR A 62 -13.51 -5.89 10.57
CA THR A 62 -12.85 -6.35 11.82
C THR A 62 -13.85 -6.61 12.94
N THR A 63 -15.00 -5.91 12.95
CA THR A 63 -16.05 -6.08 13.98
C THR A 63 -17.11 -7.14 13.62
N SER A 64 -17.29 -7.47 12.35
CA SER A 64 -18.32 -8.41 11.91
C SER A 64 -17.75 -9.79 11.62
N LEU A 65 -17.42 -10.56 12.67
CA LEU A 65 -17.49 -12.02 12.59
C LEU A 65 -18.98 -12.41 12.72
N SER A 66 -19.79 -12.12 11.70
CA SER A 66 -21.19 -12.52 11.64
C SER A 66 -21.65 -12.57 10.18
N THR A 67 -22.30 -13.68 9.88
CA THR A 67 -22.75 -14.23 8.60
C THR A 67 -23.58 -13.33 7.68
N THR A 68 -23.33 -13.53 6.38
CA THR A 68 -24.24 -13.43 5.22
C THR A 68 -24.40 -12.06 4.53
N THR A 69 -24.12 -12.08 3.23
CA THR A 69 -24.40 -11.11 2.15
C THR A 69 -23.17 -10.35 1.65
N ASP A 70 -22.39 -11.08 0.86
CA ASP A 70 -21.48 -10.58 -0.16
C ASP A 70 -22.17 -9.56 -1.07
N ALA A 71 -21.55 -8.38 -1.27
CA ALA A 71 -21.63 -7.54 -2.50
C ALA A 71 -21.11 -6.09 -2.30
N ALA A 72 -20.80 -5.64 -1.09
CA ALA A 72 -20.33 -4.26 -0.86
C ALA A 72 -18.82 -4.11 -0.59
N ALA A 73 -18.10 -5.22 -0.38
CA ALA A 73 -16.71 -5.22 0.08
C ALA A 73 -15.64 -5.17 -1.03
N ASP A 74 -16.05 -5.13 -2.30
CA ASP A 74 -15.14 -5.19 -3.45
C ASP A 74 -15.40 -4.05 -4.45
N ALA A 75 -15.94 -2.93 -3.97
CA ALA A 75 -15.94 -1.71 -4.75
C ALA A 75 -14.46 -1.32 -4.95
N PRO A 76 -13.96 -1.28 -6.20
CA PRO A 76 -12.57 -0.95 -6.45
C PRO A 76 -12.33 0.46 -5.93
N ASP A 77 -11.37 0.59 -5.03
CA ASP A 77 -10.89 1.89 -4.57
C ASP A 77 -10.47 2.69 -5.82
N PRO A 78 -11.16 3.81 -6.14
CA PRO A 78 -11.01 4.47 -7.43
C PRO A 78 -9.60 5.01 -7.62
N ILE A 79 -8.96 5.43 -6.53
CA ILE A 79 -7.60 5.99 -6.55
C ILE A 79 -6.59 4.87 -6.72
N VAL A 80 -6.78 3.77 -6.00
CA VAL A 80 -5.98 2.56 -6.25
C VAL A 80 -6.17 2.08 -7.68
N TYR A 81 -7.38 2.15 -8.24
CA TYR A 81 -7.64 1.77 -9.63
C TYR A 81 -6.91 2.66 -10.63
N GLU A 82 -6.85 3.97 -10.38
CA GLU A 82 -6.10 4.93 -11.20
C GLU A 82 -4.59 4.70 -11.16
N ILE A 83 -4.03 4.39 -9.99
CA ILE A 83 -2.58 4.21 -9.79
C ILE A 83 -2.13 2.78 -10.14
N TRP A 84 -3.04 1.81 -10.07
CA TRP A 84 -2.73 0.39 -10.27
C TRP A 84 -1.99 0.08 -11.57
N PRO A 85 -2.31 0.65 -12.75
CA PRO A 85 -1.55 0.41 -13.97
C PRO A 85 -0.05 0.71 -13.84
N VAL A 86 0.31 1.73 -13.05
CA VAL A 86 1.70 2.10 -12.77
C VAL A 86 2.38 1.01 -11.96
N VAL A 87 1.75 0.59 -10.86
CA VAL A 87 2.25 -0.49 -9.99
C VAL A 87 2.31 -1.81 -10.75
N GLN A 88 1.32 -2.10 -11.59
CA GLN A 88 1.25 -3.29 -12.41
C GLN A 88 2.40 -3.34 -13.43
N THR A 89 2.72 -2.22 -14.06
CA THR A 89 3.86 -2.14 -14.99
C THR A 89 5.18 -2.51 -14.30
N VAL A 90 5.34 -2.14 -13.01
CA VAL A 90 6.52 -2.50 -12.22
C VAL A 90 6.45 -3.97 -11.76
N ASN A 91 5.26 -4.47 -11.42
CA ASN A 91 5.04 -5.89 -11.11
C ASN A 91 5.39 -6.82 -12.28
N ASP A 92 5.16 -6.39 -13.53
CA ASP A 92 5.49 -7.18 -14.73
C ASP A 92 7.00 -7.32 -14.93
N GLN A 93 7.82 -6.50 -14.26
CA GLN A 93 9.28 -6.57 -14.29
C GLN A 93 9.85 -7.55 -13.27
N VAL A 94 9.00 -8.20 -12.45
CA VAL A 94 9.45 -9.14 -11.41
C VAL A 94 8.72 -10.47 -11.41
N MET A 95 9.31 -11.42 -10.69
CA MET A 95 8.72 -12.73 -10.46
C MET A 95 7.47 -12.62 -9.58
N LYS A 96 6.49 -13.49 -9.84
CA LYS A 96 5.22 -13.60 -9.11
C LYS A 96 5.30 -13.47 -7.57
N PRO A 97 6.22 -14.12 -6.83
CA PRO A 97 6.29 -13.97 -5.37
C PRO A 97 6.78 -12.59 -4.89
N SER A 98 7.21 -11.72 -5.80
CA SER A 98 7.66 -10.35 -5.52
C SER A 98 6.69 -9.31 -6.05
N GLN A 99 5.52 -9.71 -6.56
CA GLN A 99 4.51 -8.78 -7.04
C GLN A 99 3.71 -8.19 -5.86
N ILE A 100 3.42 -6.90 -5.98
CA ILE A 100 2.51 -6.17 -5.10
C ILE A 100 1.08 -6.54 -5.49
N LEU A 101 0.25 -6.96 -4.55
CA LEU A 101 -1.16 -7.21 -4.85
C LEU A 101 -1.93 -5.88 -4.93
N LYS A 102 -2.97 -5.79 -5.77
CA LYS A 102 -3.79 -4.57 -5.88
C LYS A 102 -4.41 -4.16 -4.55
N ARG A 103 -4.90 -5.13 -3.78
CA ARG A 103 -5.39 -4.94 -2.41
C ARG A 103 -4.32 -4.49 -1.41
N ALA A 104 -3.04 -4.71 -1.73
CA ALA A 104 -1.91 -4.33 -0.89
C ALA A 104 -1.33 -2.95 -1.27
N VAL A 105 -2.06 -2.18 -2.07
CA VAL A 105 -1.80 -0.76 -2.33
C VAL A 105 -2.56 0.08 -1.31
N ILE A 106 -1.82 0.83 -0.51
CA ILE A 106 -2.33 1.68 0.56
C ILE A 106 -2.03 3.13 0.16
N VAL A 107 -3.07 3.98 0.13
CA VAL A 107 -2.89 5.42 -0.08
C VAL A 107 -2.68 6.07 1.27
N ALA A 108 -1.61 6.84 1.42
CA ALA A 108 -1.28 7.54 2.66
C ALA A 108 -2.29 8.64 2.94
N ASP A 109 -2.73 8.72 4.20
CA ASP A 109 -3.63 9.75 4.68
C ASP A 109 -2.83 11.04 4.97
N PRO A 110 -3.21 12.21 4.40
CA PRO A 110 -2.54 13.47 4.67
C PRO A 110 -2.60 13.89 6.14
N LYS A 111 -3.59 13.39 6.91
CA LYS A 111 -3.64 13.59 8.38
C LYS A 111 -2.65 12.70 9.13
N ARG A 112 -2.22 11.60 8.52
CA ARG A 112 -1.28 10.61 9.07
C ARG A 112 -0.11 10.39 8.09
N PRO A 113 0.65 11.42 7.69
CA PRO A 113 1.66 11.28 6.66
C PRO A 113 2.75 10.27 7.09
N PRO A 114 3.41 9.59 6.14
CA PRO A 114 4.56 8.75 6.46
C PRO A 114 5.59 9.53 7.27
N LEU A 115 6.01 8.98 8.41
CA LEU A 115 6.97 9.64 9.28
C LEU A 115 8.32 9.74 8.56
N ARG A 116 8.95 10.90 8.61
CA ARG A 116 10.22 11.18 7.92
C ARG A 116 11.29 11.58 8.93
N THR A 117 12.53 11.20 8.64
CA THR A 117 13.71 11.69 9.35
C THR A 117 13.95 13.17 9.00
N GLY A 118 14.79 13.86 9.78
CA GLY A 118 15.18 15.25 9.48
C GLY A 118 15.78 15.47 8.09
N ASN A 119 16.24 14.39 7.43
CA ASN A 119 16.76 14.40 6.06
C ASN A 119 15.68 14.06 5.00
N GLY A 120 14.39 14.01 5.38
CA GLY A 120 13.27 13.76 4.47
C GLY A 120 13.02 12.28 4.11
N VAL A 121 13.87 11.35 4.58
CA VAL A 121 13.71 9.91 4.30
C VAL A 121 12.63 9.31 5.19
N ALA A 122 11.72 8.53 4.62
CA ALA A 122 10.67 7.84 5.37
C ALA A 122 11.24 6.85 6.41
N GLN A 123 10.81 7.00 7.66
CA GLN A 123 11.12 6.11 8.78
C GLN A 123 10.25 4.85 8.69
N LYS A 124 10.65 3.91 7.83
CA LYS A 124 9.85 2.69 7.52
C LYS A 124 9.26 2.02 8.75
N LYS A 125 10.05 1.74 9.80
CA LYS A 125 9.56 1.07 11.02
C LYS A 125 8.49 1.84 11.78
N LEU A 126 8.55 3.17 11.77
CA LEU A 126 7.59 4.00 12.49
C LEU A 126 6.33 4.22 11.65
N THR A 127 6.49 4.39 10.34
CA THR A 127 5.36 4.41 9.40
C THR A 127 4.65 3.05 9.35
N GLU A 128 5.38 1.93 9.45
CA GLU A 128 4.81 0.58 9.54
C GLU A 128 3.88 0.46 10.75
N LYS A 129 4.29 0.97 11.92
CA LYS A 129 3.43 1.02 13.11
C LYS A 129 2.22 1.91 12.93
N LEU A 130 2.38 3.03 12.22
CA LEU A 130 1.30 3.99 11.97
C LEU A 130 0.22 3.40 11.05
N TYR A 131 0.61 2.56 10.10
CA TYR A 131 -0.25 1.93 9.10
C TYR A 131 -0.43 0.42 9.34
N GLN A 132 -0.28 -0.02 10.59
CA GLN A 132 -0.21 -1.43 10.91
C GLN A 132 -1.52 -2.14 10.58
N GLU A 133 -2.67 -1.52 10.85
CA GLU A 133 -4.00 -2.09 10.57
C GLU A 133 -4.20 -2.30 9.06
N GLU A 134 -3.84 -1.30 8.24
CA GLU A 134 -3.94 -1.36 6.79
C GLU A 134 -2.99 -2.40 6.19
N LEU A 135 -1.77 -2.50 6.73
CA LEU A 135 -0.79 -3.50 6.33
C LEU A 135 -1.23 -4.92 6.72
N ASP A 136 -1.76 -5.11 7.94
CA ASP A 136 -2.26 -6.39 8.41
C ASP A 136 -3.45 -6.86 7.55
N TRP A 137 -4.35 -5.94 7.18
CA TRP A 137 -5.42 -6.21 6.22
C TRP A 137 -4.87 -6.58 4.84
N ALA A 138 -3.91 -5.81 4.32
CA ALA A 138 -3.26 -6.07 3.03
C ALA A 138 -2.57 -7.44 2.96
N PHE A 139 -2.03 -7.93 4.08
CA PHE A 139 -1.36 -9.22 4.19
C PHE A 139 -2.28 -10.38 4.61
N ARG A 140 -3.58 -10.12 4.83
CA ARG A 140 -4.55 -11.19 5.12
C ARG A 140 -4.72 -12.05 3.87
N THR A 141 -4.31 -13.30 3.97
CA THR A 141 -4.49 -14.35 2.95
C THR A 141 -5.32 -15.44 3.56
#